data_AF-A0A542YTX0-F1
#
_entry.id   AF-A0A542YTX0-F1
#
_cell.length_a   1.000
_cell.length_b   1.000
_cell.length_c   1.000
_cell.angle_alpha   90.00
_cell.angle_beta   90.00
_cell.angle_gamma   90.00
#
_symmetry.space_group_name_H-M   'P 1'
#
loop_
_entity.id
_entity.type
_entity.pdbx_description
1 polymer ?
#
loop_
_entity_poly.entity_id
_entity_poly.type
_entity_poly.pdbx_seq_one_letter_code
_entity_poly.pdbx_strand_id
1 'polypeptide(L)'
;MNDPTRSRTHGFVPPYLLERLAADADPGLSGPARRTLDGDDTLRRARERPDLWGQWADPSGEVASGEVESGAAESGAVESPESGGQGEPGPQRVVSDARGGRELPGTPVRREAEDPTGDPAADEAYDGLGDTWQLFFDAFGRDSLDGRGMPLLATVHFDRDYDNAFWDGVQMVFGDGDGRIFNRFTLSLDVIGHELAHGVIEHTAGLMYRDQPGALNESVSDVFGSLVRQRALGQSAREADWLIGADLFTDAVQGVALRSMKAPGTAYDDPVLGKDPQPGHLDDYVRTAEDNGGVHINSGIPNRAFYETAVALGGNAWEAPGQIWYDTLTGDIRADCDFATFAQLTVTAATDRYGADSAEVAAVRHGWEAVGVLTGQGSDVAGAEEPAPGPATDPVPEGGAEPAPAGAELLLRRSGGFAGLVREREVRLDELPEPDTRDWRHLLGGQRLRALQAPGGEASRGGHPDAFTYRVCCDAVDLDVTVTESHLPHDVRGLFERTLEQPG
;
A
#
# COMPACT_ATOMS: atom_id res chain seq x y z
N MET A 1 21.00 -25.70 -9.57
CA MET A 1 20.88 -25.35 -8.15
C MET A 1 20.16 -24.02 -8.13
N ASN A 2 18.85 -24.06 -7.88
CA ASN A 2 17.99 -22.89 -7.85
C ASN A 2 18.14 -22.22 -6.48
N ASP A 3 18.38 -20.92 -6.50
CA ASP A 3 18.43 -20.04 -5.35
C ASP A 3 17.00 -19.76 -4.86
N PRO A 4 16.61 -20.09 -3.61
CA PRO A 4 15.23 -20.03 -3.15
C PRO A 4 14.74 -18.63 -2.71
N THR A 5 15.55 -17.57 -2.82
CA THR A 5 15.18 -16.26 -2.25
C THR A 5 14.47 -15.33 -3.24
N ARG A 6 13.19 -15.57 -3.59
CA ARG A 6 12.36 -14.56 -4.31
C ARG A 6 10.86 -14.66 -3.96
N SER A 7 10.42 -14.02 -2.88
CA SER A 7 9.00 -13.68 -2.66
C SER A 7 8.72 -12.28 -3.22
N ARG A 8 7.70 -12.13 -4.09
CA ARG A 8 7.27 -10.84 -4.70
C ARG A 8 5.76 -10.82 -5.01
N THR A 9 4.97 -11.33 -4.06
CA THR A 9 3.53 -11.12 -3.90
C THR A 9 3.34 -11.13 -2.40
N HIS A 10 2.85 -10.03 -1.83
CA HIS A 10 2.65 -9.90 -0.39
C HIS A 10 1.16 -10.15 -0.13
N GLY A 11 0.87 -11.25 0.54
CA GLY A 11 -0.47 -11.56 1.02
C GLY A 11 -0.47 -11.57 2.54
N PHE A 12 -1.66 -11.46 3.10
CA PHE A 12 -1.90 -11.30 4.52
C PHE A 12 -1.18 -12.34 5.39
N VAL A 13 -1.17 -13.61 4.95
CA VAL A 13 -0.51 -14.71 5.65
C VAL A 13 0.99 -14.63 5.37
N PRO A 14 1.83 -14.41 6.41
CA PRO A 14 3.26 -14.32 6.23
C PRO A 14 3.84 -15.61 5.60
N PRO A 15 4.78 -15.51 4.64
CA PRO A 15 5.32 -16.67 3.94
C PRO A 15 5.88 -17.75 4.87
N TYR A 16 6.48 -17.36 6.00
CA TYR A 16 7.06 -18.32 6.96
C TYR A 16 6.01 -19.26 7.58
N LEU A 17 4.74 -18.84 7.71
CA LEU A 17 3.68 -19.71 8.21
C LEU A 17 3.29 -20.77 7.16
N LEU A 18 3.10 -20.33 5.91
CA LEU A 18 2.79 -21.23 4.80
C LEU A 18 3.94 -22.19 4.53
N GLU A 19 5.19 -21.73 4.58
CA GLU A 19 6.38 -22.58 4.43
C GLU A 19 6.48 -23.64 5.53
N ARG A 20 6.15 -23.26 6.77
CA ARG A 20 6.10 -24.20 7.89
C ARG A 20 5.02 -25.25 7.71
N LEU A 21 3.80 -24.85 7.35
CA LEU A 21 2.70 -25.77 7.05
C LEU A 21 3.04 -26.68 5.86
N ALA A 22 3.66 -26.11 4.82
CA ALA A 22 4.12 -26.85 3.66
C ALA A 22 5.21 -27.89 3.98
N ALA A 23 5.94 -27.73 5.09
CA ALA A 23 6.92 -28.70 5.57
C ALA A 23 6.33 -29.79 6.47
N ASP A 24 5.06 -29.69 6.86
CA ASP A 24 4.41 -30.66 7.75
C ASP A 24 4.28 -32.05 7.10
N ALA A 25 4.30 -33.09 7.95
CA ALA A 25 4.18 -34.47 7.52
C ALA A 25 2.74 -34.86 7.14
N ASP A 26 1.72 -34.18 7.66
CA ASP A 26 0.32 -34.36 7.29
C ASP A 26 0.05 -33.76 5.90
N PRO A 27 -0.32 -34.55 4.88
CA PRO A 27 -0.65 -34.05 3.55
C PRO A 27 -1.86 -33.13 3.52
N GLY A 28 -2.76 -33.25 4.50
CA GLY A 28 -3.92 -32.38 4.58
C GLY A 28 -3.61 -30.99 5.16
N LEU A 29 -2.42 -30.77 5.74
CA LEU A 29 -1.93 -29.44 6.15
C LEU A 29 -0.94 -28.90 5.12
N SER A 30 0.02 -29.74 4.71
CA SER A 30 1.05 -29.34 3.73
C SER A 30 0.50 -29.17 2.30
N GLY A 31 -0.60 -29.84 1.95
CA GLY A 31 -1.21 -29.78 0.64
C GLY A 31 -1.77 -28.39 0.27
N PRO A 32 -2.71 -27.83 1.06
CA PRO A 32 -3.22 -26.47 0.89
C PRO A 32 -2.10 -25.43 0.89
N ALA A 33 -1.24 -25.42 1.92
CA ALA A 33 -0.13 -24.46 2.03
C ALA A 33 0.82 -24.46 0.82
N ARG A 34 1.19 -25.63 0.27
CA ARG A 34 1.99 -25.70 -0.96
C ARG A 34 1.26 -25.15 -2.17
N ARG A 35 -0.05 -25.40 -2.29
CA ARG A 35 -0.86 -24.85 -3.39
C ARG A 35 -0.97 -23.33 -3.31
N THR A 36 -1.15 -22.80 -2.11
CA THR A 36 -1.17 -21.36 -1.83
C THR A 36 0.16 -20.73 -2.24
N LEU A 37 1.29 -21.26 -1.75
CA LEU A 37 2.63 -20.81 -2.15
C LEU A 37 2.86 -20.86 -3.68
N ASP A 38 2.46 -21.95 -4.33
CA ASP A 38 2.55 -22.08 -5.80
C ASP A 38 1.63 -21.08 -6.54
N GLY A 39 0.46 -20.78 -5.97
CA GLY A 39 -0.47 -19.76 -6.45
C GLY A 39 0.13 -18.37 -6.38
N ASP A 40 0.68 -18.01 -5.22
CA ASP A 40 1.35 -16.74 -4.95
C ASP A 40 2.53 -16.54 -5.91
N ASP A 41 3.34 -17.58 -6.11
CA ASP A 41 4.44 -17.65 -7.07
C ASP A 41 3.98 -17.44 -8.53
N THR A 42 2.79 -17.92 -8.88
CA THR A 42 2.26 -17.80 -10.24
C THR A 42 1.77 -16.39 -10.51
N LEU A 43 0.98 -15.83 -9.59
CA LEU A 43 0.50 -14.44 -9.67
C LEU A 43 1.67 -13.46 -9.72
N ARG A 44 2.71 -13.71 -8.91
CA ARG A 44 3.98 -12.96 -8.94
C ARG A 44 4.58 -12.85 -10.34
N ARG A 45 4.75 -13.99 -11.02
CA ARG A 45 5.38 -14.01 -12.35
C ARG A 45 4.52 -13.33 -13.41
N ALA A 46 3.21 -13.33 -13.25
CA ALA A 46 2.30 -12.62 -14.14
C ALA A 46 2.46 -11.09 -14.03
N ARG A 47 2.69 -10.56 -12.82
CA ARG A 47 2.87 -9.12 -12.57
C ARG A 47 4.19 -8.56 -13.13
N GLU A 48 5.25 -9.35 -13.22
CA GLU A 48 6.53 -8.94 -13.83
C GLU A 48 6.46 -8.77 -15.37
N ARG A 49 5.27 -8.92 -16.00
CA ARG A 49 5.00 -8.77 -17.46
C ARG A 49 3.81 -7.82 -17.73
N PRO A 50 4.00 -6.48 -17.60
CA PRO A 50 2.92 -5.49 -17.73
C PRO A 50 2.35 -5.34 -19.15
N ASP A 51 3.00 -5.92 -20.17
CA ASP A 51 2.63 -5.84 -21.59
C ASP A 51 1.29 -6.51 -21.93
N LEU A 52 0.66 -7.20 -20.97
CA LEU A 52 -0.60 -7.92 -21.14
C LEU A 52 -1.77 -7.33 -20.33
N TRP A 53 -1.55 -6.28 -19.54
CA TRP A 53 -2.51 -5.80 -18.52
C TRP A 53 -3.43 -4.65 -18.98
N GLY A 54 -3.14 -4.03 -20.13
CA GLY A 54 -3.80 -2.78 -20.59
C GLY A 54 -5.23 -2.90 -21.14
N GLN A 55 -5.97 -3.99 -20.92
CA GLN A 55 -7.30 -4.16 -21.54
C GLN A 55 -8.49 -3.92 -20.60
N TRP A 56 -8.29 -3.80 -19.28
CA TRP A 56 -9.41 -3.92 -18.33
C TRP A 56 -9.71 -2.68 -17.49
N ALA A 57 -9.21 -1.51 -17.91
CA ALA A 57 -9.64 -0.22 -17.38
C ALA A 57 -10.80 0.36 -18.23
N ASP A 58 -11.92 -0.35 -18.31
CA ASP A 58 -13.20 0.27 -18.70
C ASP A 58 -14.34 -0.33 -17.85
N PRO A 59 -14.75 0.34 -16.77
CA PRO A 59 -15.90 -0.08 -15.96
C PRO A 59 -17.24 0.29 -16.61
N SER A 60 -17.26 0.97 -17.76
CA SER A 60 -18.48 1.28 -18.51
C SER A 60 -18.76 0.22 -19.57
N GLY A 61 -19.22 -0.96 -19.12
CA GLY A 61 -19.61 -2.02 -20.04
C GLY A 61 -20.75 -1.61 -20.97
N GLU A 62 -20.45 -1.07 -22.15
CA GLU A 62 -21.37 -1.09 -23.29
C GLU A 62 -21.35 -2.51 -23.88
N VAL A 63 -22.49 -3.18 -23.73
CA VAL A 63 -22.75 -4.50 -24.30
C VAL A 63 -22.60 -4.41 -25.82
N ALA A 64 -21.66 -5.18 -26.37
CA ALA A 64 -21.54 -5.40 -27.80
C ALA A 64 -22.90 -5.82 -28.38
N SER A 65 -23.55 -4.91 -29.10
CA SER A 65 -24.80 -5.17 -29.79
C SER A 65 -24.54 -6.17 -30.91
N GLY A 66 -25.04 -7.40 -30.73
CA GLY A 66 -25.12 -8.39 -31.80
C GLY A 66 -25.91 -7.84 -32.98
N GLU A 67 -25.42 -8.17 -34.18
CA GLU A 67 -25.98 -7.80 -35.47
C GLU A 67 -27.49 -8.05 -35.55
N VAL A 68 -28.26 -6.98 -35.80
CA VAL A 68 -29.62 -7.08 -36.34
C VAL A 68 -29.70 -6.18 -37.56
N GLU A 69 -30.21 -6.78 -38.63
CA GLU A 69 -30.25 -6.28 -40.00
C GLU A 69 -30.92 -4.91 -40.18
N SER A 70 -30.43 -4.24 -41.21
CA SER A 70 -30.78 -2.92 -41.73
C SER A 70 -32.28 -2.61 -41.86
N GLY A 71 -32.68 -1.43 -41.40
CA GLY A 71 -33.91 -0.75 -41.79
C GLY A 71 -33.76 0.76 -41.64
N ALA A 72 -33.66 1.48 -42.77
CA ALA A 72 -33.53 2.93 -42.79
C ALA A 72 -34.84 3.64 -42.40
N ALA A 73 -34.76 4.69 -41.58
CA ALA A 73 -35.05 6.08 -41.97
C ALA A 73 -35.57 6.98 -40.82
N GLU A 74 -35.16 8.24 -40.93
CA GLU A 74 -35.73 9.49 -40.41
C GLU A 74 -35.25 10.07 -39.07
N SER A 75 -34.78 11.30 -39.24
CA SER A 75 -34.26 12.28 -38.30
C SER A 75 -35.27 12.74 -37.26
N GLY A 76 -34.86 12.70 -35.99
CA GLY A 76 -35.45 13.49 -34.91
C GLY A 76 -34.32 14.05 -34.06
N ALA A 77 -34.18 15.37 -34.05
CA ALA A 77 -33.29 16.06 -33.12
C ALA A 77 -33.78 15.80 -31.68
N VAL A 78 -32.93 15.21 -30.84
CA VAL A 78 -33.14 15.13 -29.39
C VAL A 78 -31.93 15.78 -28.75
N GLU A 79 -32.24 16.75 -27.90
CA GLU A 79 -31.33 17.57 -27.13
C GLU A 79 -30.33 16.71 -26.33
N SER A 80 -29.08 17.16 -26.28
CA SER A 80 -28.05 16.60 -25.41
C SER A 80 -28.55 16.59 -23.96
N PRO A 81 -28.47 15.48 -23.22
CA PRO A 81 -28.69 15.53 -21.79
C PRO A 81 -27.59 16.39 -21.18
N GLU A 82 -28.01 17.47 -20.53
CA GLU A 82 -27.18 18.27 -19.65
C GLU A 82 -26.49 17.35 -18.62
N SER A 83 -25.26 17.71 -18.28
CA SER A 83 -24.44 17.10 -17.23
C SER A 83 -25.24 16.89 -15.95
N GLY A 84 -25.64 15.65 -15.68
CA GLY A 84 -26.31 15.24 -14.45
C GLY A 84 -25.38 15.42 -13.24
N GLY A 85 -25.94 15.97 -12.17
CA GLY A 85 -25.25 16.44 -10.97
C GLY A 85 -24.22 15.50 -10.37
N GLN A 86 -23.15 16.11 -9.83
CA GLN A 86 -22.25 15.45 -8.88
C GLN A 86 -23.08 15.02 -7.66
N GLY A 87 -23.35 13.72 -7.56
CA GLY A 87 -23.83 13.11 -6.32
C GLY A 87 -22.80 13.29 -5.21
N GLU A 88 -23.24 13.18 -3.95
CA GLU A 88 -22.29 13.10 -2.83
C GLU A 88 -21.30 11.94 -3.06
N PRO A 89 -20.01 12.10 -2.71
CA PRO A 89 -19.04 11.02 -2.82
C PRO A 89 -19.52 9.79 -2.06
N GLY A 90 -19.43 8.62 -2.68
CA GLY A 90 -19.83 7.35 -2.10
C GLY A 90 -18.94 6.22 -2.62
N PRO A 91 -18.86 5.10 -1.90
CA PRO A 91 -18.07 3.96 -2.34
C PRO A 91 -18.62 3.42 -3.67
N GLN A 92 -17.73 2.92 -4.53
CA GLN A 92 -18.10 2.21 -5.74
C GLN A 92 -17.58 0.78 -5.65
N ARG A 93 -18.40 -0.14 -5.14
CA ARG A 93 -17.97 -1.52 -4.89
C ARG A 93 -18.41 -2.48 -5.97
N VAL A 94 -17.54 -3.43 -6.29
CA VAL A 94 -17.88 -4.61 -7.10
C VAL A 94 -17.22 -5.84 -6.49
N VAL A 95 -18.04 -6.81 -6.11
CA VAL A 95 -17.58 -8.13 -5.67
C VAL A 95 -17.84 -9.14 -6.78
N SER A 96 -16.82 -9.91 -7.11
CA SER A 96 -16.82 -10.96 -8.12
C SER A 96 -16.50 -12.31 -7.50
N ASP A 97 -16.89 -13.39 -8.17
CA ASP A 97 -16.73 -14.78 -7.74
C ASP A 97 -15.85 -15.53 -8.75
N ALA A 98 -14.72 -16.07 -8.27
CA ALA A 98 -13.79 -16.88 -9.04
C ALA A 98 -14.19 -18.36 -9.13
N ARG A 99 -15.18 -18.81 -8.34
CA ARG A 99 -15.75 -20.17 -8.34
C ARG A 99 -14.72 -21.27 -8.11
N GLY A 100 -13.75 -21.03 -7.23
CA GLY A 100 -12.61 -21.90 -6.96
C GLY A 100 -11.57 -21.93 -8.09
N GLY A 101 -11.69 -21.06 -9.08
CA GLY A 101 -10.72 -20.83 -10.14
C GLY A 101 -9.67 -19.78 -9.75
N ARG A 102 -8.67 -19.59 -10.63
CA ARG A 102 -7.60 -18.59 -10.46
C ARG A 102 -7.70 -17.41 -11.44
N GLU A 103 -8.80 -17.33 -12.19
CA GLU A 103 -9.04 -16.25 -13.14
C GLU A 103 -9.62 -15.05 -12.39
N LEU A 104 -8.93 -13.92 -12.48
CA LEU A 104 -9.38 -12.64 -11.92
C LEU A 104 -9.98 -11.79 -13.04
N PRO A 105 -10.94 -10.88 -12.75
CA PRO A 105 -11.68 -10.78 -11.49
C PRO A 105 -12.75 -11.88 -11.31
N GLY A 106 -12.93 -12.79 -12.28
CA GLY A 106 -14.03 -13.75 -12.25
C GLY A 106 -15.37 -13.11 -12.68
N THR A 107 -16.49 -13.61 -12.14
CA THR A 107 -17.84 -13.13 -12.52
C THR A 107 -18.38 -12.17 -11.47
N PRO A 108 -18.78 -10.92 -11.81
CA PRO A 108 -19.42 -10.02 -10.85
C PRO A 108 -20.70 -10.62 -10.26
N VAL A 109 -20.83 -10.59 -8.93
CA VAL A 109 -21.97 -11.12 -8.18
C VAL A 109 -22.70 -10.08 -7.33
N ARG A 110 -22.04 -8.98 -6.96
CA ARG A 110 -22.67 -7.86 -6.24
C ARG A 110 -22.03 -6.53 -6.61
N ARG A 111 -22.86 -5.53 -6.90
CA ARG A 111 -22.45 -4.15 -7.22
C ARG A 111 -22.96 -3.15 -6.19
N GLU A 112 -22.51 -1.92 -6.31
CA GLU A 112 -22.95 -0.83 -5.44
C GLU A 112 -24.48 -0.74 -5.36
N ALA A 113 -24.98 -0.63 -4.13
CA ALA A 113 -26.41 -0.60 -3.79
C ALA A 113 -27.25 -1.85 -4.14
N GLU A 114 -26.64 -2.94 -4.61
CA GLU A 114 -27.36 -4.22 -4.80
C GLU A 114 -27.58 -4.95 -3.47
N ASP A 115 -28.73 -5.64 -3.38
CA ASP A 115 -29.09 -6.46 -2.22
C ASP A 115 -28.05 -7.57 -1.96
N PRO A 116 -27.91 -8.04 -0.70
CA PRO A 116 -27.05 -9.17 -0.38
C PRO A 116 -27.33 -10.40 -1.24
N THR A 117 -26.26 -11.09 -1.64
CA THR A 117 -26.29 -12.25 -2.54
C THR A 117 -26.78 -13.52 -1.83
N GLY A 118 -26.63 -13.59 -0.52
CA GLY A 118 -26.81 -14.80 0.28
C GLY A 118 -25.58 -15.70 0.34
N ASP A 119 -24.50 -15.33 -0.34
CA ASP A 119 -23.17 -15.90 -0.14
C ASP A 119 -22.43 -15.12 0.96
N PRO A 120 -22.09 -15.75 2.10
CA PRO A 120 -21.40 -15.07 3.18
C PRO A 120 -20.09 -14.42 2.76
N ALA A 121 -19.28 -15.05 1.89
CA ALA A 121 -17.98 -14.49 1.54
C ALA A 121 -18.15 -13.22 0.69
N ALA A 122 -19.06 -13.25 -0.28
CA ALA A 122 -19.32 -12.10 -1.14
C ALA A 122 -19.95 -10.93 -0.35
N ASP A 123 -20.86 -11.24 0.58
CA ASP A 123 -21.54 -10.24 1.39
C ASP A 123 -20.60 -9.61 2.44
N GLU A 124 -19.76 -10.42 3.10
CA GLU A 124 -18.72 -9.93 4.02
C GLU A 124 -17.68 -9.07 3.30
N ALA A 125 -17.21 -9.47 2.11
CA ALA A 125 -16.30 -8.67 1.31
C ALA A 125 -16.93 -7.32 0.94
N TYR A 126 -18.19 -7.33 0.47
CA TYR A 126 -18.91 -6.11 0.10
C TYR A 126 -19.05 -5.13 1.29
N ASP A 127 -19.41 -5.64 2.45
CA ASP A 127 -19.59 -4.86 3.66
C ASP A 127 -18.24 -4.33 4.17
N GLY A 128 -17.20 -5.17 4.24
CA GLY A 128 -15.86 -4.77 4.69
C GLY A 128 -15.16 -3.75 3.79
N LEU A 129 -15.37 -3.83 2.47
CA LEU A 129 -14.95 -2.78 1.53
C LEU A 129 -15.64 -1.44 1.86
N GLY A 130 -16.93 -1.49 2.20
CA GLY A 130 -17.72 -0.31 2.59
C GLY A 130 -17.25 0.30 3.89
N ASP A 131 -17.07 -0.50 4.93
CA ASP A 131 -16.60 -0.05 6.25
C ASP A 131 -15.21 0.57 6.16
N THR A 132 -14.34 0.02 5.32
CA THR A 132 -13.01 0.56 5.07
C THR A 132 -13.08 1.92 4.38
N TRP A 133 -13.85 2.04 3.29
CA TRP A 133 -14.09 3.33 2.63
C TRP A 133 -14.62 4.36 3.63
N GLN A 134 -15.59 3.95 4.47
CA GLN A 134 -16.25 4.84 5.40
C GLN A 134 -15.30 5.33 6.51
N LEU A 135 -14.39 4.49 7.00
CA LEU A 135 -13.33 4.95 7.91
C LEU A 135 -12.52 6.07 7.25
N PHE A 136 -11.96 5.82 6.06
CA PHE A 136 -11.08 6.77 5.39
C PHE A 136 -11.80 8.07 5.02
N PHE A 137 -13.05 7.97 4.57
CA PHE A 137 -13.85 9.13 4.20
C PHE A 137 -14.25 9.95 5.43
N ASP A 138 -14.90 9.34 6.43
CA ASP A 138 -15.48 10.08 7.56
C ASP A 138 -14.42 10.54 8.56
N ALA A 139 -13.37 9.75 8.80
CA ALA A 139 -12.33 10.09 9.79
C ALA A 139 -11.23 10.97 9.18
N PHE A 140 -10.85 10.74 7.93
CA PHE A 140 -9.66 11.36 7.33
C PHE A 140 -9.95 12.22 6.09
N GLY A 141 -11.22 12.30 5.65
CA GLY A 141 -11.61 13.07 4.47
C GLY A 141 -11.05 12.52 3.16
N ARG A 142 -10.66 11.24 3.12
CA ARG A 142 -10.07 10.59 1.95
C ARG A 142 -11.14 9.85 1.15
N ASP A 143 -11.33 10.24 -0.11
CA ASP A 143 -12.24 9.53 -1.01
C ASP A 143 -11.56 8.30 -1.64
N SER A 144 -11.78 7.13 -1.03
CA SER A 144 -11.22 5.83 -1.46
C SER A 144 -9.69 5.72 -1.41
N LEU A 145 -9.14 4.61 -1.93
CA LEU A 145 -7.73 4.23 -1.75
C LEU A 145 -6.76 5.22 -2.36
N ASP A 146 -7.12 5.86 -3.48
CA ASP A 146 -6.28 6.83 -4.18
C ASP A 146 -6.61 8.29 -3.84
N GLY A 147 -7.61 8.53 -2.97
CA GLY A 147 -8.10 9.85 -2.59
C GLY A 147 -8.96 10.54 -3.67
N ARG A 148 -9.34 9.84 -4.74
CA ARG A 148 -10.09 10.36 -5.89
C ARG A 148 -11.23 9.44 -6.33
N GLY A 149 -11.78 8.66 -5.40
CA GLY A 149 -12.95 7.83 -5.64
C GLY A 149 -12.67 6.55 -6.43
N MET A 150 -11.44 6.01 -6.34
CA MET A 150 -11.11 4.69 -6.92
C MET A 150 -12.16 3.63 -6.57
N PRO A 151 -12.69 2.86 -7.55
CA PRO A 151 -13.58 1.75 -7.26
C PRO A 151 -12.91 0.69 -6.39
N LEU A 152 -13.68 0.12 -5.47
CA LEU A 152 -13.25 -0.96 -4.59
C LEU A 152 -13.69 -2.29 -5.18
N LEU A 153 -12.72 -3.03 -5.73
CA LEU A 153 -12.95 -4.29 -6.40
C LEU A 153 -12.52 -5.44 -5.50
N ALA A 154 -13.31 -6.50 -5.46
CA ALA A 154 -12.96 -7.72 -4.74
C ALA A 154 -13.32 -8.98 -5.55
N THR A 155 -12.53 -10.03 -5.39
CA THR A 155 -12.79 -11.39 -5.88
C THR A 155 -12.79 -12.36 -4.71
N VAL A 156 -13.88 -13.11 -4.54
CA VAL A 156 -14.02 -14.18 -3.54
C VAL A 156 -13.92 -15.57 -4.18
N HIS A 157 -13.81 -16.61 -3.35
CA HIS A 157 -13.65 -18.01 -3.76
C HIS A 157 -12.47 -18.22 -4.72
N PHE A 158 -11.37 -17.53 -4.46
CA PHE A 158 -10.16 -17.65 -5.27
C PHE A 158 -9.43 -18.95 -4.94
N ASP A 159 -9.24 -19.77 -5.98
CA ASP A 159 -8.61 -21.09 -5.90
C ASP A 159 -9.27 -22.03 -4.86
N ARG A 160 -8.74 -23.25 -4.71
CA ARG A 160 -9.26 -24.24 -3.75
C ARG A 160 -8.37 -24.35 -2.53
N ASP A 161 -8.98 -24.19 -1.35
CA ASP A 161 -8.31 -24.22 -0.04
C ASP A 161 -7.15 -23.20 0.01
N TYR A 162 -7.40 -22.01 -0.53
CA TYR A 162 -6.39 -20.97 -0.63
C TYR A 162 -6.28 -20.26 0.71
N ASP A 163 -5.14 -20.46 1.37
CA ASP A 163 -4.84 -19.97 2.71
C ASP A 163 -4.23 -18.56 2.67
N ASN A 164 -4.82 -17.64 1.90
CA ASN A 164 -4.36 -16.26 1.85
C ASN A 164 -5.45 -15.28 1.39
N ALA A 165 -5.17 -13.99 1.60
CA ALA A 165 -5.83 -12.87 0.96
C ALA A 165 -4.76 -11.84 0.56
N PHE A 166 -5.02 -11.04 -0.47
CA PHE A 166 -4.05 -10.02 -0.89
C PHE A 166 -4.70 -8.88 -1.69
N TRP A 167 -4.10 -7.71 -1.62
CA TRP A 167 -4.23 -6.65 -2.61
C TRP A 167 -3.30 -6.89 -3.82
N ASP A 168 -3.84 -6.83 -5.04
CA ASP A 168 -3.05 -7.07 -6.26
C ASP A 168 -2.54 -5.81 -6.99
N GLY A 169 -2.93 -4.62 -6.51
CA GLY A 169 -2.70 -3.34 -7.17
C GLY A 169 -3.94 -2.73 -7.80
N VAL A 170 -4.98 -3.55 -7.99
CA VAL A 170 -6.24 -3.17 -8.64
C VAL A 170 -7.44 -3.64 -7.81
N GLN A 171 -7.37 -4.82 -7.21
CA GLN A 171 -8.47 -5.44 -6.47
C GLN A 171 -7.98 -6.26 -5.27
N MET A 172 -8.93 -6.50 -4.37
CA MET A 172 -8.83 -7.48 -3.31
C MET A 172 -9.10 -8.89 -3.83
N VAL A 173 -8.35 -9.89 -3.34
CA VAL A 173 -8.58 -11.30 -3.64
C VAL A 173 -8.60 -12.10 -2.35
N PHE A 174 -9.63 -12.93 -2.17
CA PHE A 174 -9.85 -13.68 -0.94
C PHE A 174 -9.95 -15.19 -1.21
N GLY A 175 -9.18 -15.95 -0.46
CA GLY A 175 -9.35 -17.39 -0.33
C GLY A 175 -10.39 -17.79 0.71
N ASP A 176 -10.89 -19.01 0.55
CA ASP A 176 -11.84 -19.62 1.49
C ASP A 176 -11.15 -20.30 2.70
N GLY A 177 -9.81 -20.36 2.70
CA GLY A 177 -9.03 -21.13 3.67
C GLY A 177 -9.21 -22.64 3.51
N ASP A 178 -8.39 -23.42 4.21
CA ASP A 178 -8.42 -24.88 4.20
C ASP A 178 -9.47 -25.50 5.15
N GLY A 179 -10.12 -24.67 5.99
CA GLY A 179 -11.09 -25.11 7.00
C GLY A 179 -10.46 -25.94 8.12
N ARG A 180 -9.13 -26.01 8.20
CA ARG A 180 -8.37 -26.73 9.25
C ARG A 180 -7.53 -25.77 10.07
N ILE A 181 -6.75 -24.93 9.42
CA ILE A 181 -5.97 -23.86 10.03
C ILE A 181 -6.72 -22.53 9.86
N PHE A 182 -7.17 -22.24 8.64
CA PHE A 182 -7.79 -20.96 8.30
C PHE A 182 -9.26 -21.14 7.90
N ASN A 183 -10.10 -20.26 8.44
CA ASN A 183 -11.43 -19.94 7.92
C ASN A 183 -11.31 -19.09 6.65
N ARG A 184 -12.45 -18.80 5.99
CA ARG A 184 -12.50 -17.84 4.88
C ARG A 184 -11.96 -16.47 5.31
N PHE A 185 -11.18 -15.84 4.44
CA PHE A 185 -10.47 -14.61 4.78
C PHE A 185 -11.39 -13.37 4.85
N THR A 186 -12.57 -13.44 4.24
CA THR A 186 -13.59 -12.38 4.33
C THR A 186 -14.23 -12.28 5.71
N LEU A 187 -14.10 -13.31 6.55
CA LEU A 187 -14.68 -13.31 7.90
C LEU A 187 -14.03 -12.28 8.83
N SER A 188 -12.79 -11.88 8.56
CA SER A 188 -12.01 -10.98 9.41
C SER A 188 -11.99 -9.57 8.81
N LEU A 189 -12.80 -8.66 9.36
CA LEU A 189 -12.93 -7.28 8.86
C LEU A 189 -11.62 -6.49 8.89
N ASP A 190 -10.82 -6.68 9.92
CA ASP A 190 -9.49 -6.10 10.05
C ASP A 190 -8.50 -6.58 8.99
N VAL A 191 -8.68 -7.79 8.44
CA VAL A 191 -7.89 -8.30 7.31
C VAL A 191 -8.29 -7.59 6.02
N ILE A 192 -9.59 -7.41 5.77
CA ILE A 192 -10.07 -6.63 4.64
C ILE A 192 -9.53 -5.18 4.72
N GLY A 193 -9.62 -4.57 5.90
CA GLY A 193 -9.10 -3.22 6.14
C GLY A 193 -7.57 -3.11 5.99
N HIS A 194 -6.81 -4.12 6.45
CA HIS A 194 -5.36 -4.20 6.32
C HIS A 194 -4.94 -4.21 4.84
N GLU A 195 -5.54 -5.08 4.04
CA GLU A 195 -5.16 -5.22 2.64
C GLU A 195 -5.51 -3.97 1.82
N LEU A 196 -6.67 -3.35 2.07
CA LEU A 196 -7.03 -2.08 1.45
C LEU A 196 -6.14 -0.92 1.92
N ALA A 197 -5.66 -0.95 3.16
CA ALA A 197 -4.72 0.05 3.66
C ALA A 197 -3.36 -0.01 2.94
N HIS A 198 -2.93 -1.17 2.43
CA HIS A 198 -1.78 -1.22 1.52
C HIS A 198 -1.99 -0.37 0.25
N GLY A 199 -3.19 -0.40 -0.32
CA GLY A 199 -3.55 0.48 -1.45
C GLY A 199 -3.45 1.96 -1.10
N VAL A 200 -3.85 2.34 0.13
CA VAL A 200 -3.67 3.72 0.62
C VAL A 200 -2.19 4.08 0.75
N ILE A 201 -1.37 3.21 1.34
CA ILE A 201 0.08 3.41 1.46
C ILE A 201 0.72 3.58 0.08
N GLU A 202 0.30 2.76 -0.89
CA GLU A 202 0.82 2.79 -2.25
C GLU A 202 0.51 4.10 -2.99
N HIS A 203 -0.68 4.67 -2.74
CA HIS A 203 -1.11 5.96 -3.27
C HIS A 203 -0.70 7.17 -2.43
N THR A 204 0.15 6.99 -1.41
CA THR A 204 0.64 8.06 -0.54
C THR A 204 2.16 7.95 -0.35
N ALA A 205 2.64 7.48 0.81
CA ALA A 205 4.06 7.39 1.14
C ALA A 205 4.85 6.42 0.26
N GLY A 206 4.18 5.42 -0.31
CA GLY A 206 4.80 4.40 -1.14
C GLY A 206 5.91 3.64 -0.42
N LEU A 207 5.74 3.38 0.89
CA LEU A 207 6.76 2.76 1.73
C LEU A 207 7.28 1.47 1.10
N MET A 208 8.60 1.41 0.92
CA MET A 208 9.28 0.26 0.34
C MET A 208 8.96 -0.99 1.16
N TYR A 209 8.61 -2.08 0.48
CA TYR A 209 8.24 -3.32 1.16
C TYR A 209 9.47 -4.16 1.53
N ARG A 210 10.35 -3.59 2.35
CA ARG A 210 11.59 -4.22 2.80
C ARG A 210 12.11 -3.64 4.10
N ASP A 211 12.74 -4.47 4.93
CA ASP A 211 13.42 -4.06 6.17
C ASP A 211 12.47 -3.20 7.05
N GLN A 212 12.95 -2.11 7.67
CA GLN A 212 12.11 -1.21 8.48
C GLN A 212 11.00 -0.49 7.71
N PRO A 213 11.22 0.06 6.49
CA PRO A 213 10.14 0.62 5.68
C PRO A 213 9.01 -0.38 5.41
N GLY A 214 9.35 -1.66 5.19
CA GLY A 214 8.36 -2.71 4.96
C GLY A 214 7.62 -3.09 6.25
N ALA A 215 8.32 -3.14 7.38
CA ALA A 215 7.69 -3.33 8.67
C ALA A 215 6.77 -2.16 9.07
N LEU A 216 7.07 -0.93 8.63
CA LEU A 216 6.15 0.22 8.75
C LEU A 216 4.96 0.07 7.80
N ASN A 217 5.17 -0.41 6.57
CA ASN A 217 4.08 -0.67 5.63
C ASN A 217 3.06 -1.67 6.25
N GLU A 218 3.55 -2.82 6.71
CA GLU A 218 2.74 -3.82 7.44
C GLU A 218 2.06 -3.25 8.68
N SER A 219 2.79 -2.47 9.48
CA SER A 219 2.23 -1.92 10.71
C SER A 219 1.15 -0.88 10.46
N VAL A 220 1.32 -0.02 9.47
CA VAL A 220 0.30 0.97 9.08
C VAL A 220 -0.95 0.26 8.55
N SER A 221 -0.79 -0.83 7.81
CA SER A 221 -1.92 -1.68 7.40
C SER A 221 -2.63 -2.32 8.59
N ASP A 222 -1.90 -2.89 9.56
CA ASP A 222 -2.48 -3.40 10.82
C ASP A 222 -3.21 -2.31 11.61
N VAL A 223 -2.63 -1.11 11.70
CA VAL A 223 -3.26 0.06 12.34
C VAL A 223 -4.59 0.36 11.71
N PHE A 224 -4.65 0.60 10.39
CA PHE A 224 -5.89 0.97 9.75
C PHE A 224 -6.91 -0.19 9.72
N GLY A 225 -6.47 -1.43 9.53
CA GLY A 225 -7.34 -2.61 9.68
C GLY A 225 -7.99 -2.69 11.06
N SER A 226 -7.21 -2.48 12.12
CA SER A 226 -7.74 -2.42 13.49
C SER A 226 -8.72 -1.26 13.66
N LEU A 227 -8.41 -0.08 13.12
CA LEU A 227 -9.31 1.09 13.19
C LEU A 227 -10.64 0.86 12.45
N VAL A 228 -10.64 0.16 11.30
CA VAL A 228 -11.87 -0.21 10.58
C VAL A 228 -12.76 -1.05 11.49
N ARG A 229 -12.19 -2.11 12.08
CA ARG A 229 -12.93 -3.00 12.98
C ARG A 229 -13.44 -2.28 14.23
N GLN A 230 -12.60 -1.48 14.87
CA GLN A 230 -12.99 -0.70 16.05
C GLN A 230 -14.15 0.26 15.73
N ARG A 231 -14.10 0.94 14.58
CA ARG A 231 -15.15 1.87 14.15
C ARG A 231 -16.46 1.16 13.82
N ALA A 232 -16.40 0.07 13.06
CA ALA A 232 -17.58 -0.75 12.73
C ALA A 232 -18.27 -1.30 13.98
N LEU A 233 -17.50 -1.66 15.02
CA LEU A 233 -18.01 -2.18 16.29
C LEU A 233 -18.30 -1.09 17.33
N GLY A 234 -17.97 0.18 17.06
CA GLY A 234 -18.13 1.29 18.00
C GLY A 234 -17.29 1.16 19.28
N GLN A 235 -16.09 0.60 19.18
CA GLN A 235 -15.20 0.31 20.31
C GLN A 235 -14.21 1.44 20.56
N SER A 236 -14.06 1.85 21.82
CA SER A 236 -12.95 2.73 22.20
C SER A 236 -11.60 1.99 22.18
N ALA A 237 -10.49 2.74 22.19
CA ALA A 237 -9.14 2.20 22.26
C ALA A 237 -8.90 1.23 23.44
N ARG A 238 -9.67 1.35 24.53
CA ARG A 238 -9.57 0.48 25.71
C ARG A 238 -10.41 -0.78 25.62
N GLU A 239 -11.44 -0.78 24.78
CA GLU A 239 -12.36 -1.92 24.60
C GLU A 239 -11.92 -2.83 23.45
N ALA A 240 -11.23 -2.27 22.46
CA ALA A 240 -10.68 -2.99 21.33
C ALA A 240 -9.74 -4.13 21.76
N ASP A 241 -9.76 -5.23 21.01
CA ASP A 241 -8.92 -6.39 21.35
C ASP A 241 -7.46 -6.22 20.94
N TRP A 242 -7.19 -5.38 19.93
CA TRP A 242 -5.87 -5.15 19.32
C TRP A 242 -5.23 -6.43 18.77
N LEU A 243 -6.08 -7.29 18.20
CA LEU A 243 -5.71 -8.51 17.51
C LEU A 243 -5.87 -8.31 16.00
N ILE A 244 -5.01 -8.97 15.22
CA ILE A 244 -5.06 -8.94 13.76
C ILE A 244 -5.32 -10.35 13.23
N GLY A 245 -6.43 -10.53 12.53
CA GLY A 245 -6.89 -11.83 12.04
C GLY A 245 -7.48 -12.71 13.14
N ALA A 246 -8.19 -12.12 14.12
CA ALA A 246 -8.75 -12.84 15.27
C ALA A 246 -9.80 -13.89 14.86
N ASP A 247 -10.47 -13.67 13.72
CA ASP A 247 -11.54 -14.53 13.23
C ASP A 247 -11.04 -15.60 12.24
N LEU A 248 -9.75 -15.56 11.87
CA LEU A 248 -9.19 -16.43 10.84
C LEU A 248 -8.90 -17.85 11.30
N PHE A 249 -8.37 -18.02 12.50
CA PHE A 249 -8.00 -19.36 12.97
C PHE A 249 -9.25 -20.18 13.27
N THR A 250 -9.21 -21.46 12.90
CA THR A 250 -10.24 -22.41 13.36
C THR A 250 -10.02 -22.75 14.83
N ASP A 251 -11.04 -23.35 15.47
CA ASP A 251 -10.95 -23.87 16.85
C ASP A 251 -9.85 -24.92 17.06
N ALA A 252 -9.26 -25.46 15.98
CA ALA A 252 -8.18 -26.45 16.06
C ALA A 252 -6.80 -25.83 16.35
N VAL A 253 -6.63 -24.53 16.14
CA VAL A 253 -5.36 -23.82 16.29
C VAL A 253 -5.21 -23.27 17.71
N GLN A 254 -4.04 -23.45 18.32
CA GLN A 254 -3.69 -22.84 19.61
C GLN A 254 -3.19 -21.41 19.41
N GLY A 255 -4.11 -20.52 19.07
CA GLY A 255 -3.86 -19.09 18.86
C GLY A 255 -5.13 -18.28 18.98
N VAL A 256 -4.98 -16.98 19.21
CA VAL A 256 -6.09 -16.03 19.28
C VAL A 256 -6.18 -15.13 18.06
N ALA A 257 -5.09 -15.02 17.28
CA ALA A 257 -4.96 -14.18 16.09
C ALA A 257 -3.63 -14.48 15.38
N LEU A 258 -3.41 -13.92 14.17
CA LEU A 258 -2.08 -13.94 13.54
C LEU A 258 -1.09 -13.03 14.24
N ARG A 259 -1.53 -11.85 14.69
CA ARG A 259 -0.68 -10.87 15.37
C ARG A 259 -1.42 -10.20 16.52
N SER A 260 -0.67 -9.68 17.49
CA SER A 260 -1.21 -8.82 18.54
C SER A 260 -0.48 -7.49 18.53
N MET A 261 -1.20 -6.40 18.30
CA MET A 261 -0.61 -5.06 18.35
C MET A 261 -0.24 -4.65 19.77
N LYS A 262 -1.04 -5.06 20.77
CA LYS A 262 -0.77 -4.73 22.18
C LYS A 262 0.33 -5.57 22.82
N ALA A 263 0.50 -6.81 22.37
CA ALA A 263 1.49 -7.75 22.92
C ALA A 263 2.09 -8.62 21.82
N PRO A 264 2.92 -8.06 20.92
CA PRO A 264 3.58 -8.83 19.86
C PRO A 264 4.36 -10.03 20.43
N GLY A 265 4.32 -11.17 19.74
CA GLY A 265 4.95 -12.42 20.17
C GLY A 265 4.07 -13.30 21.07
N THR A 266 2.78 -12.99 21.19
CA THR A 266 1.82 -13.70 22.05
C THR A 266 0.54 -14.15 21.35
N ALA A 267 0.38 -13.87 20.05
CA ALA A 267 -0.86 -14.14 19.34
C ALA A 267 -1.14 -15.66 19.17
N TYR A 268 -0.10 -16.47 19.05
CA TYR A 268 -0.20 -17.92 18.99
C TYR A 268 1.07 -18.63 19.50
N ASP A 269 0.89 -19.85 20.02
CA ASP A 269 1.94 -20.79 20.40
C ASP A 269 1.40 -22.20 20.18
N ASP A 270 1.47 -22.64 18.93
CA ASP A 270 0.83 -23.84 18.43
C ASP A 270 1.86 -24.89 17.97
N PRO A 271 1.67 -26.19 18.23
CA PRO A 271 2.62 -27.21 17.81
C PRO A 271 2.86 -27.26 16.29
N VAL A 272 1.83 -26.97 15.49
CA VAL A 272 1.87 -26.95 14.03
C VAL A 272 2.40 -25.62 13.52
N LEU A 273 1.82 -24.49 13.95
CA LEU A 273 2.20 -23.15 13.45
C LEU A 273 3.49 -22.59 14.07
N GLY A 274 3.92 -23.15 15.20
CA GLY A 274 5.00 -22.60 16.01
C GLY A 274 4.50 -21.46 16.89
N LYS A 275 5.42 -20.58 17.28
CA LYS A 275 5.14 -19.42 18.12
C LYS A 275 5.20 -18.14 17.30
N ASP A 276 4.32 -17.19 17.61
CA ASP A 276 4.38 -15.80 17.14
C ASP A 276 5.81 -15.23 17.33
N PRO A 277 6.52 -14.89 16.23
CA PRO A 277 7.91 -14.47 16.28
C PRO A 277 8.09 -12.96 16.51
N GLN A 278 7.01 -12.17 16.58
CA GLN A 278 7.13 -10.71 16.55
C GLN A 278 7.79 -10.13 17.82
N PRO A 279 8.84 -9.29 17.70
CA PRO A 279 9.29 -8.45 18.80
C PRO A 279 8.32 -7.29 19.05
N GLY A 280 8.19 -6.91 20.33
CA GLY A 280 7.46 -5.71 20.75
C GLY A 280 8.35 -4.57 21.22
N HIS A 281 9.67 -4.65 21.00
CA HIS A 281 10.67 -3.64 21.38
C HIS A 281 11.87 -3.68 20.44
N LEU A 282 12.50 -2.52 20.18
CA LEU A 282 13.61 -2.37 19.23
C LEU A 282 14.86 -3.18 19.62
N ASP A 283 15.10 -3.38 20.91
CA ASP A 283 16.21 -4.23 21.41
C ASP A 283 16.14 -5.68 20.89
N ASP A 284 14.92 -6.17 20.63
CA ASP A 284 14.66 -7.52 20.13
C ASP A 284 14.50 -7.56 18.61
N TYR A 285 14.86 -6.48 17.90
CA TYR A 285 14.74 -6.40 16.44
C TYR A 285 15.41 -7.58 15.74
N VAL A 286 14.66 -8.25 14.86
CA VAL A 286 15.11 -9.43 14.14
C VAL A 286 15.79 -9.01 12.85
N ARG A 287 17.11 -9.22 12.76
CA ARG A 287 17.88 -9.03 11.52
C ARG A 287 17.85 -10.32 10.70
N THR A 288 17.09 -10.32 9.61
CA THR A 288 16.95 -11.47 8.70
C THR A 288 16.95 -11.01 7.23
N ALA A 289 17.15 -11.95 6.31
CA ALA A 289 16.92 -11.74 4.88
C ALA A 289 15.62 -12.39 4.39
N GLU A 290 15.02 -13.26 5.21
CA GLU A 290 13.70 -13.84 5.00
C GLU A 290 12.63 -12.76 5.16
N ASP A 291 11.42 -13.04 4.67
CA ASP A 291 10.26 -12.14 4.88
C ASP A 291 10.57 -10.68 4.51
N ASN A 292 11.26 -10.48 3.38
CA ASN A 292 11.72 -9.18 2.90
C ASN A 292 12.52 -8.35 3.92
N GLY A 293 13.29 -8.99 4.80
CA GLY A 293 13.96 -8.29 5.91
C GLY A 293 13.17 -8.29 7.21
N GLY A 294 12.23 -9.22 7.36
CA GLY A 294 11.37 -9.37 8.53
C GLY A 294 10.27 -8.30 8.60
N VAL A 295 9.58 -8.02 7.50
CA VAL A 295 8.52 -6.99 7.44
C VAL A 295 7.33 -7.37 8.32
N HIS A 296 6.84 -8.61 8.25
CA HIS A 296 5.77 -9.10 9.13
C HIS A 296 6.28 -9.40 10.54
N ILE A 297 7.56 -9.75 10.68
CA ILE A 297 8.16 -10.03 11.99
C ILE A 297 8.30 -8.74 12.78
N ASN A 298 9.01 -7.75 12.25
CA ASN A 298 9.37 -6.53 12.96
C ASN A 298 8.24 -5.49 13.04
N SER A 299 7.11 -5.68 12.34
CA SER A 299 5.95 -4.78 12.42
C SER A 299 5.30 -4.73 13.81
N GLY A 300 5.55 -5.74 14.66
CA GLY A 300 5.15 -5.73 16.08
C GLY A 300 5.64 -4.50 16.85
N ILE A 301 6.83 -3.99 16.55
CA ILE A 301 7.43 -2.82 17.21
C ILE A 301 6.58 -1.55 16.98
N PRO A 302 6.38 -1.09 15.73
CA PRO A 302 5.51 0.05 15.46
C PRO A 302 4.02 -0.21 15.77
N ASN A 303 3.53 -1.45 15.66
CA ASN A 303 2.16 -1.80 16.08
C ASN A 303 1.94 -1.49 17.57
N ARG A 304 2.89 -1.89 18.41
CA ARG A 304 2.82 -1.61 19.83
C ARG A 304 2.97 -0.12 20.12
N ALA A 305 3.79 0.62 19.38
CA ALA A 305 3.89 2.07 19.53
C ALA A 305 2.54 2.77 19.29
N PHE A 306 1.80 2.36 18.26
CA PHE A 306 0.45 2.88 18.01
C PHE A 306 -0.53 2.50 19.12
N TYR A 307 -0.53 1.24 19.56
CA TYR A 307 -1.38 0.79 20.67
C TYR A 307 -1.16 1.63 21.94
N GLU A 308 0.09 1.81 22.36
CA GLU A 308 0.44 2.57 23.56
C GLU A 308 0.01 4.05 23.41
N THR A 309 0.19 4.63 22.21
CA THR A 309 -0.29 5.99 21.88
C THR A 309 -1.81 6.10 22.00
N ALA A 310 -2.55 5.18 21.39
CA ALA A 310 -4.01 5.18 21.36
C ALA A 310 -4.61 4.98 22.76
N VAL A 311 -4.03 4.09 23.58
CA VAL A 311 -4.48 3.85 24.96
C VAL A 311 -4.16 5.01 25.89
N ALA A 312 -3.00 5.68 25.69
CA ALA A 312 -2.62 6.86 26.44
C ALA A 312 -3.59 8.03 26.21
N LEU A 313 -4.03 8.25 24.97
CA LEU A 313 -5.04 9.26 24.63
C LEU A 313 -6.45 8.83 25.05
N GLY A 314 -6.78 7.55 24.94
CA GLY A 314 -8.13 7.03 25.16
C GLY A 314 -9.11 7.52 24.08
N GLY A 315 -10.41 7.35 24.34
CA GLY A 315 -11.44 7.66 23.34
C GLY A 315 -11.39 6.69 22.16
N ASN A 316 -11.77 7.17 20.98
CA ASN A 316 -11.77 6.39 19.76
C ASN A 316 -10.40 6.48 19.07
N ALA A 317 -9.78 5.34 18.75
CA ALA A 317 -8.43 5.35 18.18
C ALA A 317 -8.37 5.94 16.76
N TRP A 318 -9.49 5.97 16.03
CA TRP A 318 -9.58 6.58 14.69
C TRP A 318 -9.68 8.11 14.71
N GLU A 319 -9.79 8.74 15.89
CA GLU A 319 -9.76 10.20 16.03
C GLU A 319 -8.30 10.67 16.09
N ALA A 320 -7.83 11.21 17.23
CA ALA A 320 -6.50 11.79 17.31
C ALA A 320 -5.35 10.82 16.96
N PRO A 321 -5.30 9.56 17.48
CA PRO A 321 -4.20 8.64 17.16
C PRO A 321 -4.15 8.30 15.66
N GLY A 322 -5.28 7.88 15.09
CA GLY A 322 -5.40 7.54 13.68
C GLY A 322 -5.09 8.72 12.76
N GLN A 323 -5.57 9.93 13.10
CA GLN A 323 -5.29 11.14 12.33
C GLN A 323 -3.79 11.46 12.29
N ILE A 324 -3.04 11.26 13.36
CA ILE A 324 -1.59 11.51 13.40
C ILE A 324 -0.84 10.55 12.47
N TRP A 325 -1.21 9.27 12.48
CA TRP A 325 -0.63 8.28 11.55
C TRP A 325 -1.00 8.58 10.10
N TYR A 326 -2.25 8.98 9.85
CA TYR A 326 -2.71 9.37 8.52
C TYR A 326 -1.97 10.61 8.00
N ASP A 327 -1.87 11.68 8.80
CA ASP A 327 -1.14 12.89 8.44
C ASP A 327 0.33 12.60 8.12
N THR A 328 0.95 11.71 8.90
CA THR A 328 2.33 11.25 8.67
C THR A 328 2.46 10.53 7.33
N LEU A 329 1.52 9.63 7.02
CA LEU A 329 1.51 8.86 5.78
C LEU A 329 1.28 9.74 4.54
N THR A 330 0.47 10.79 4.66
CA THR A 330 0.18 11.74 3.57
C THR A 330 1.10 12.95 3.52
N GLY A 331 2.04 13.07 4.47
CA GLY A 331 2.97 14.18 4.60
C GLY A 331 4.23 14.02 3.76
N ASP A 332 5.27 14.80 4.10
CA ASP A 332 6.60 14.68 3.50
C ASP A 332 7.37 13.51 4.13
N ILE A 333 7.03 12.31 3.67
CA ILE A 333 7.67 11.05 4.06
C ILE A 333 8.32 10.39 2.84
N ARG A 334 9.50 9.81 3.07
CA ARG A 334 10.23 9.07 2.05
C ARG A 334 9.87 7.60 2.07
N ALA A 335 9.87 6.96 0.91
CA ALA A 335 9.59 5.53 0.77
C ALA A 335 10.59 4.62 1.53
N ASP A 336 11.80 5.10 1.79
CA ASP A 336 12.86 4.39 2.54
C ASP A 336 12.92 4.78 4.03
N CYS A 337 11.83 5.34 4.58
CA CYS A 337 11.73 5.79 5.97
C CYS A 337 11.97 4.64 6.97
N ASP A 338 12.84 4.89 7.95
CA ASP A 338 13.10 3.96 9.05
C ASP A 338 12.23 4.27 10.29
N PHE A 339 12.28 3.41 11.32
CA PHE A 339 11.42 3.56 12.50
C PHE A 339 11.66 4.88 13.24
N ALA A 340 12.91 5.32 13.37
CA ALA A 340 13.25 6.55 14.07
C ALA A 340 12.73 7.78 13.33
N THR A 341 12.86 7.79 12.00
CA THR A 341 12.36 8.86 11.13
C THR A 341 10.83 8.90 11.19
N PHE A 342 10.15 7.76 11.05
CA PHE A 342 8.69 7.69 11.14
C PHE A 342 8.19 8.17 12.50
N ALA A 343 8.85 7.76 13.59
CA ALA A 343 8.52 8.21 14.94
C ALA A 343 8.60 9.74 15.06
N GLN A 344 9.66 10.38 14.55
CA GLN A 344 9.76 11.84 14.56
C GLN A 344 8.69 12.50 13.68
N LEU A 345 8.38 11.94 12.51
CA LEU A 345 7.31 12.46 11.66
C LEU A 345 5.94 12.40 12.35
N THR A 346 5.64 11.35 13.11
CA THR A 346 4.40 11.30 13.92
C THR A 346 4.37 12.36 15.01
N VAL A 347 5.52 12.67 15.63
CA VAL A 347 5.63 13.76 16.61
C VAL A 347 5.43 15.13 15.93
N THR A 348 5.99 15.32 14.74
CA THR A 348 5.80 16.54 13.94
C THR A 348 4.33 16.70 13.56
N ALA A 349 3.69 15.66 13.01
CA ALA A 349 2.27 15.68 12.66
C ALA A 349 1.38 15.99 13.87
N ALA A 350 1.66 15.40 15.03
CA ALA A 350 0.96 15.73 16.27
C ALA A 350 1.19 17.19 16.71
N THR A 351 2.41 17.69 16.58
CA THR A 351 2.77 19.07 16.92
C THR A 351 2.06 20.07 16.01
N ASP A 352 2.04 19.82 14.71
CA ASP A 352 1.43 20.70 13.72
C ASP A 352 -0.09 20.79 13.90
N ARG A 353 -0.72 19.66 14.27
CA ARG A 353 -2.18 19.60 14.45
C ARG A 353 -2.66 20.08 15.81
N TYR A 354 -1.97 19.69 16.89
CA TYR A 354 -2.46 19.88 18.27
C TYR A 354 -1.61 20.85 19.10
N GLY A 355 -0.43 21.24 18.61
CA GLY A 355 0.53 22.09 19.31
C GLY A 355 1.58 21.29 20.09
N ALA A 356 2.75 21.91 20.32
CA ALA A 356 3.92 21.24 20.89
C ALA A 356 3.73 20.72 22.33
N ASP A 357 2.90 21.40 23.13
CA ASP A 357 2.64 21.06 24.54
C ASP A 357 1.37 20.21 24.73
N SER A 358 0.85 19.61 23.65
CA SER A 358 -0.40 18.85 23.64
C SER A 358 -0.28 17.46 24.27
N ALA A 359 -1.43 16.88 24.66
CA ALA A 359 -1.48 15.52 25.17
C ALA A 359 -1.14 14.50 24.07
N GLU A 360 -1.48 14.83 22.82
CA GLU A 360 -1.21 14.07 21.61
C GLU A 360 0.28 13.92 21.36
N VAL A 361 1.05 15.01 21.42
CA VAL A 361 2.51 14.97 21.31
C VAL A 361 3.12 14.11 22.42
N ALA A 362 2.64 14.28 23.66
CA ALA A 362 3.13 13.48 24.79
C ALA A 362 2.82 11.98 24.63
N ALA A 363 1.62 11.62 24.14
CA ALA A 363 1.22 10.24 23.93
C ALA A 363 1.99 9.56 22.79
N VAL A 364 2.23 10.27 21.68
CA VAL A 364 3.04 9.74 20.56
C VAL A 364 4.47 9.47 21.02
N ARG A 365 5.09 10.42 21.74
CA ARG A 365 6.42 10.20 22.33
C ARG A 365 6.43 9.00 23.27
N HIS A 366 5.44 8.91 24.14
CA HIS A 366 5.29 7.77 25.05
C HIS A 366 5.23 6.43 24.31
N GLY A 367 4.43 6.33 23.23
CA GLY A 367 4.31 5.10 22.46
C GLY A 367 5.62 4.66 21.83
N TRP A 368 6.35 5.57 21.20
CA TRP A 368 7.66 5.25 20.59
C TRP A 368 8.77 5.02 21.61
N GLU A 369 8.74 5.68 22.76
CA GLU A 369 9.64 5.42 23.89
C GLU A 369 9.38 4.03 24.50
N ALA A 370 8.12 3.61 24.63
CA ALA A 370 7.74 2.32 25.18
C ALA A 370 8.26 1.12 24.38
N VAL A 371 8.57 1.34 23.09
CA VAL A 371 9.13 0.32 22.19
C VAL A 371 10.61 0.55 21.85
N GLY A 372 11.28 1.50 22.52
CA GLY A 372 12.73 1.69 22.40
C GLY A 372 13.20 2.51 21.20
N VAL A 373 12.32 3.23 20.50
CA VAL A 373 12.68 3.98 19.28
C VAL A 373 13.09 5.43 19.60
N LEU A 374 12.38 6.12 20.50
CA LEU A 374 12.70 7.51 20.89
C LEU A 374 13.41 7.65 22.25
N THR A 375 14.05 6.58 22.75
CA THR A 375 14.70 6.61 24.06
C THR A 375 15.98 7.45 24.05
N GLY A 376 15.92 8.72 24.50
CA GLY A 376 17.13 9.52 24.72
C GLY A 376 17.06 11.05 24.69
N GLN A 377 16.03 11.71 25.25
CA GLN A 377 16.06 13.18 25.46
C GLN A 377 15.48 13.58 26.83
N GLY A 378 16.26 13.41 27.89
CA GLY A 378 16.10 14.18 29.12
C GLY A 378 17.15 15.31 29.16
N SER A 379 16.68 16.56 29.06
CA SER A 379 17.36 17.83 29.42
C SER A 379 18.85 18.03 29.05
N ASP A 380 19.07 19.03 28.19
CA ASP A 380 20.31 19.76 27.89
C ASP A 380 21.45 19.04 27.14
N VAL A 381 21.45 19.19 25.81
CA VAL A 381 22.63 19.69 25.10
C VAL A 381 22.20 20.70 24.04
N ALA A 382 22.45 21.97 24.33
CA ALA A 382 22.66 22.97 23.30
C ALA A 382 23.76 22.49 22.34
N GLY A 383 23.45 22.46 21.03
CA GLY A 383 24.46 22.27 19.98
C GLY A 383 24.57 20.86 19.42
N ALA A 384 23.50 20.33 18.85
CA ALA A 384 23.65 19.78 17.51
C ALA A 384 23.56 21.00 16.58
N GLU A 385 24.70 21.42 16.03
CA GLU A 385 24.70 22.29 14.86
C GLU A 385 23.68 21.70 13.88
N GLU A 386 22.66 22.50 13.54
CA GLU A 386 22.08 22.41 12.21
C GLU A 386 23.27 22.21 11.25
N PRO A 387 23.22 21.28 10.27
CA PRO A 387 24.08 21.50 9.13
C PRO A 387 23.70 22.88 8.64
N ALA A 388 24.58 23.86 8.88
CA ALA A 388 24.37 25.24 8.47
C ALA A 388 23.77 25.17 7.07
N PRO A 389 22.71 25.93 6.75
CA PRO A 389 22.07 25.87 5.44
C PRO A 389 23.21 25.84 4.44
N GLY A 390 23.42 24.66 3.81
CA GLY A 390 24.58 24.44 2.97
C GLY A 390 24.59 25.63 2.04
N PRO A 391 25.70 26.40 2.01
CA PRO A 391 25.71 27.80 1.59
C PRO A 391 24.79 27.87 0.40
N ALA A 392 23.65 28.60 0.53
CA ALA A 392 22.56 28.62 -0.45
C ALA A 392 23.21 28.38 -1.79
N THR A 393 23.10 27.15 -2.31
CA THR A 393 24.03 26.76 -3.37
C THR A 393 23.65 27.69 -4.48
N ASP A 394 24.50 28.71 -4.67
CA ASP A 394 24.52 29.51 -5.87
C ASP A 394 24.34 28.48 -6.96
N PRO A 395 23.33 28.65 -7.84
CA PRO A 395 23.00 27.65 -8.84
C PRO A 395 24.32 27.15 -9.39
N VAL A 396 24.62 25.87 -9.15
CA VAL A 396 25.88 25.26 -9.61
C VAL A 396 25.98 25.74 -11.04
N PRO A 397 27.03 26.47 -11.44
CA PRO A 397 27.07 27.02 -12.77
C PRO A 397 26.99 25.82 -13.71
N GLU A 398 25.84 25.65 -14.34
CA GLU A 398 25.63 24.64 -15.38
C GLU A 398 26.70 24.97 -16.41
N GLY A 399 27.74 24.13 -16.44
CA GLY A 399 28.77 24.23 -17.44
C GLY A 399 28.11 23.98 -18.79
N GLY A 400 27.73 25.04 -19.49
CA GLY A 400 27.57 25.12 -20.95
C GLY A 400 26.65 24.12 -21.64
N ALA A 401 25.75 23.43 -20.94
CA ALA A 401 24.80 22.54 -21.58
C ALA A 401 23.62 23.35 -22.13
N GLU A 402 23.33 23.21 -23.42
CA GLU A 402 22.14 23.84 -24.00
C GLU A 402 20.87 23.17 -23.44
N PRO A 403 19.85 23.95 -23.01
CA PRO A 403 18.60 23.39 -22.55
C PRO A 403 17.89 22.65 -23.68
N ALA A 404 17.14 21.59 -23.34
CA ALA A 404 16.41 20.81 -24.34
C ALA A 404 15.47 21.69 -25.19
N PRO A 405 15.16 21.32 -26.45
CA PRO A 405 14.19 22.04 -27.27
C PRO A 405 12.81 22.12 -26.62
N ALA A 406 12.11 23.25 -26.78
CA ALA A 406 10.77 23.43 -26.20
C ALA A 406 9.74 22.44 -26.76
N GLY A 407 9.87 22.05 -28.02
CA GLY A 407 8.98 21.05 -28.65
C GLY A 407 9.47 19.61 -28.51
N ALA A 408 10.38 19.32 -27.57
CA ALA A 408 10.85 17.95 -27.35
C ALA A 408 9.72 17.09 -26.77
N GLU A 409 9.60 15.87 -27.26
CA GLU A 409 8.71 14.85 -26.71
C GLU A 409 9.37 14.18 -25.50
N LEU A 410 8.62 14.10 -24.41
CA LEU A 410 9.02 13.50 -23.14
C LEU A 410 8.09 12.33 -22.84
N LEU A 411 8.66 11.15 -22.65
CA LEU A 411 8.01 10.03 -21.98
C LEU A 411 8.48 10.00 -20.53
N LEU A 412 7.55 10.21 -19.60
CA LEU A 412 7.78 9.99 -18.18
C LEU A 412 6.94 8.80 -17.73
N ARG A 413 7.60 7.80 -17.14
CA ARG A 413 6.94 6.61 -16.59
C ARG A 413 7.38 6.41 -15.15
N ARG A 414 6.44 6.36 -14.22
CA ARG A 414 6.65 5.87 -12.86
C ARG A 414 6.18 4.42 -12.77
N SER A 415 7.02 3.52 -12.27
CA SER A 415 6.66 2.12 -12.05
C SER A 415 7.31 1.55 -10.80
N GLY A 416 6.62 0.67 -10.09
CA GLY A 416 7.12 0.00 -8.90
C GLY A 416 6.01 -0.09 -7.85
N GLY A 417 6.37 -0.10 -6.57
CA GLY A 417 5.42 -0.52 -5.52
C GLY A 417 5.27 -2.04 -5.54
N PHE A 418 4.84 -2.60 -4.40
CA PHE A 418 4.66 -4.05 -4.32
C PHE A 418 3.56 -4.58 -5.24
N ALA A 419 2.63 -3.73 -5.64
CA ALA A 419 1.56 -4.05 -6.57
C ALA A 419 1.95 -3.77 -8.04
N GLY A 420 3.13 -3.21 -8.27
CA GLY A 420 3.66 -2.96 -9.60
C GLY A 420 2.90 -1.86 -10.36
N LEU A 421 2.34 -0.87 -9.65
CA LEU A 421 1.63 0.24 -10.27
C LEU A 421 2.48 0.94 -11.33
N VAL A 422 1.86 1.22 -12.48
CA VAL A 422 2.46 1.97 -13.57
C VAL A 422 1.63 3.22 -13.85
N ARG A 423 2.29 4.38 -13.87
CA ARG A 423 1.76 5.64 -14.41
C ARG A 423 2.69 6.12 -15.50
N GLU A 424 2.15 6.48 -16.65
CA GLU A 424 2.92 6.88 -17.82
C GLU A 424 2.26 8.05 -18.52
N ARG A 425 3.08 9.00 -18.98
CA ARG A 425 2.64 10.12 -19.81
C ARG A 425 3.66 10.41 -20.88
N GLU A 426 3.15 10.54 -22.11
CA GLU A 426 3.86 11.16 -23.23
C GLU A 426 3.34 12.59 -23.40
N VAL A 427 4.23 13.57 -23.43
CA VAL A 427 3.87 14.99 -23.54
C VAL A 427 4.96 15.78 -24.25
N ARG A 428 4.58 16.84 -24.98
CA ARG A 428 5.57 17.80 -25.47
C ARG A 428 5.87 18.84 -24.40
N LEU A 429 7.14 19.23 -24.24
CA LEU A 429 7.51 20.18 -23.18
C LEU A 429 6.80 21.54 -23.30
N ASP A 430 6.40 21.96 -24.51
CA ASP A 430 5.67 23.20 -24.75
C ASP A 430 4.17 23.14 -24.43
N GLU A 431 3.65 21.96 -24.10
CA GLU A 431 2.27 21.75 -23.62
C GLU A 431 2.17 21.79 -22.09
N LEU A 432 3.31 21.72 -21.39
CA LEU A 432 3.37 21.86 -19.94
C LEU A 432 3.26 23.35 -19.51
N PRO A 433 2.86 23.63 -18.25
CA PRO A 433 2.93 24.97 -17.68
C PRO A 433 4.35 25.54 -17.76
N GLU A 434 4.47 26.85 -18.03
CA GLU A 434 5.77 27.51 -18.27
C GLU A 434 6.86 27.23 -17.21
N PRO A 435 6.56 27.16 -15.89
CA PRO A 435 7.55 26.76 -14.89
C PRO A 435 8.05 25.32 -15.10
N ASP A 436 7.14 24.36 -15.34
CA ASP A 436 7.47 22.96 -15.55
C ASP A 436 8.23 22.75 -16.88
N THR A 437 7.83 23.45 -17.94
CA THR A 437 8.58 23.47 -19.23
C THR A 437 10.02 23.90 -19.01
N ARG A 438 10.24 24.96 -18.23
CA ARG A 438 11.59 25.48 -17.95
C ARG A 438 12.41 24.44 -17.19
N ASP A 439 11.85 23.90 -16.12
CA ASP A 439 12.54 22.96 -15.25
C ASP A 439 12.89 21.66 -16.00
N TRP A 440 11.97 21.12 -16.81
CA TRP A 440 12.26 19.97 -17.68
C TRP A 440 13.36 20.24 -18.69
N ARG A 441 13.35 21.41 -19.34
CA ARG A 441 14.36 21.74 -20.34
C ARG A 441 15.76 21.84 -19.75
N HIS A 442 15.89 22.38 -18.54
CA HIS A 442 17.16 22.37 -17.80
C HIS A 442 17.53 20.95 -17.36
N LEU A 443 16.59 20.21 -16.79
CA LEU A 443 16.83 18.87 -16.26
C LEU A 443 17.28 17.87 -17.35
N LEU A 444 16.67 17.94 -18.55
CA LEU A 444 17.00 17.11 -19.72
C LEU A 444 18.31 17.54 -20.40
N GLY A 445 18.57 18.86 -20.46
CA GLY A 445 19.81 19.39 -21.02
C GLY A 445 21.04 19.12 -20.14
N GLY A 446 20.84 19.02 -18.82
CA GLY A 446 21.90 18.83 -17.84
C GLY A 446 22.40 17.38 -17.69
N GLN A 447 23.39 17.22 -16.80
CA GLN A 447 23.90 15.91 -16.37
C GLN A 447 23.18 15.36 -15.13
N ARG A 448 22.26 16.13 -14.54
CA ARG A 448 21.66 15.82 -13.24
C ARG A 448 20.93 14.47 -13.23
N LEU A 449 20.08 14.19 -14.23
CA LEU A 449 19.41 12.88 -14.33
C LEU A 449 20.38 11.72 -14.57
N ARG A 450 21.40 11.95 -15.41
CA ARG A 450 22.45 10.96 -15.69
C ARG A 450 23.33 10.67 -14.46
N ALA A 451 23.52 11.66 -13.58
CA ALA A 451 24.23 11.49 -12.32
C ALA A 451 23.39 10.77 -11.24
N LEU A 452 22.06 10.89 -11.32
CA LEU A 452 21.11 10.17 -10.47
C LEU A 452 20.90 8.72 -10.92
N GLN A 453 21.21 8.42 -12.19
CA GLN A 453 21.31 7.05 -12.68
C GLN A 453 22.47 6.34 -11.98
N ALA A 454 22.19 5.27 -11.24
CA ALA A 454 23.22 4.54 -10.50
C ALA A 454 24.37 4.09 -11.44
N PRO A 455 25.66 4.22 -11.03
CA PRO A 455 26.77 3.88 -11.88
C PRO A 455 26.83 2.37 -12.15
N GLY A 456 26.78 1.99 -13.43
CA GLY A 456 27.34 0.75 -13.95
C GLY A 456 26.41 -0.46 -13.95
N GLY A 457 26.17 -0.98 -15.16
CA GLY A 457 25.63 -2.32 -15.41
C GLY A 457 26.47 -3.40 -14.72
N GLU A 458 26.00 -3.80 -13.55
CA GLU A 458 26.18 -5.11 -12.88
C GLU A 458 25.22 -5.19 -11.66
N ALA A 459 24.65 -4.06 -11.23
CA ALA A 459 23.52 -3.98 -10.28
C ALA A 459 22.13 -4.25 -10.90
N SER A 460 22.04 -4.57 -12.20
CA SER A 460 20.79 -5.02 -12.86
C SER A 460 20.30 -6.39 -12.36
N ARG A 461 21.01 -7.03 -11.41
CA ARG A 461 20.53 -8.20 -10.65
C ARG A 461 20.05 -7.90 -9.23
N GLY A 462 20.04 -6.64 -8.79
CA GLY A 462 19.72 -6.26 -7.41
C GLY A 462 18.83 -5.02 -7.26
N GLY A 463 18.12 -4.60 -8.31
CA GLY A 463 17.05 -3.60 -8.15
C GLY A 463 15.95 -4.17 -7.25
N HIS A 464 15.58 -3.41 -6.21
CA HIS A 464 14.43 -3.77 -5.37
C HIS A 464 13.17 -3.70 -6.24
N PRO A 465 12.46 -4.81 -6.44
CA PRO A 465 11.34 -4.92 -7.37
C PRO A 465 10.18 -3.99 -7.01
N ASP A 466 9.99 -3.78 -5.70
CA ASP A 466 8.85 -3.07 -5.14
C ASP A 466 9.18 -1.59 -4.87
N ALA A 467 10.43 -1.17 -5.12
CA ALA A 467 10.77 0.24 -5.02
C ALA A 467 10.21 0.97 -6.24
N PHE A 468 9.57 2.12 -6.01
CA PHE A 468 9.19 2.98 -7.13
C PHE A 468 10.42 3.50 -7.88
N THR A 469 10.29 3.52 -9.19
CA THR A 469 11.30 4.01 -10.13
C THR A 469 10.63 4.92 -11.15
N TYR A 470 11.38 5.90 -11.64
CA TYR A 470 11.00 6.73 -12.77
C TYR A 470 11.90 6.43 -13.95
N ARG A 471 11.30 6.13 -15.10
CA ARG A 471 11.96 6.12 -16.40
C ARG A 471 11.64 7.43 -17.12
N VAL A 472 12.68 8.09 -17.61
CA VAL A 472 12.60 9.34 -18.39
C VAL A 472 13.21 9.08 -19.74
N CYS A 473 12.41 9.18 -20.81
CA CYS A 473 12.90 9.12 -22.19
C CYS A 473 12.65 10.44 -22.91
N CYS A 474 13.66 10.92 -23.64
CA CYS A 474 13.57 12.07 -24.52
C CYS A 474 14.56 11.92 -25.68
N ASP A 475 14.03 11.58 -26.85
CA ASP A 475 14.84 11.30 -28.05
C ASP A 475 15.61 12.54 -28.53
N ALA A 476 15.05 13.74 -28.33
CA ALA A 476 15.65 14.99 -28.75
C ALA A 476 17.03 15.28 -28.09
N VAL A 477 17.32 14.64 -26.96
CA VAL A 477 18.57 14.79 -26.21
C VAL A 477 19.28 13.46 -25.92
N ASP A 478 18.88 12.38 -26.61
CA ASP A 478 19.42 11.01 -26.45
C ASP A 478 19.48 10.61 -24.96
N LEU A 479 18.32 10.63 -24.31
CA LEU A 479 18.16 10.30 -22.90
C LEU A 479 17.14 9.16 -22.75
N ASP A 480 17.57 8.07 -22.12
CA ASP A 480 16.73 7.00 -21.57
C ASP A 480 17.36 6.56 -20.25
N VAL A 481 16.80 7.03 -19.14
CA VAL A 481 17.35 6.79 -17.80
C VAL A 481 16.27 6.27 -16.88
N THR A 482 16.63 5.34 -16.01
CA THR A 482 15.79 4.87 -14.91
C THR A 482 16.44 5.25 -13.59
N VAL A 483 15.67 5.90 -12.71
CA VAL A 483 16.11 6.39 -11.40
C VAL A 483 15.18 5.86 -10.33
N THR A 484 15.73 5.39 -9.20
CA THR A 484 14.93 4.99 -8.03
C THR A 484 14.33 6.21 -7.37
N GLU A 485 13.04 6.17 -7.04
CA GLU A 485 12.31 7.30 -6.44
C GLU A 485 12.95 7.80 -5.14
N SER A 486 13.43 6.89 -4.29
CA SER A 486 14.14 7.26 -3.06
C SER A 486 15.42 8.06 -3.33
N HIS A 487 16.05 7.93 -4.51
CA HIS A 487 17.23 8.70 -4.86
C HIS A 487 16.91 10.08 -5.45
N LEU A 488 15.63 10.40 -5.71
CA LEU A 488 15.25 11.69 -6.30
C LEU A 488 15.27 12.82 -5.26
N PRO A 489 15.92 13.95 -5.57
CA PRO A 489 15.73 15.20 -4.84
C PRO A 489 14.27 15.66 -4.90
N HIS A 490 13.79 16.32 -3.84
CA HIS A 490 12.38 16.73 -3.70
C HIS A 490 11.89 17.61 -4.87
N ASP A 491 12.72 18.53 -5.37
CA ASP A 491 12.37 19.39 -6.51
C ASP A 491 12.15 18.60 -7.81
N VAL A 492 12.96 17.58 -8.06
CA VAL A 492 12.84 16.71 -9.24
C VAL A 492 11.63 15.78 -9.10
N ARG A 493 11.42 15.20 -7.92
CA ARG A 493 10.25 14.36 -7.64
C ARG A 493 8.94 15.13 -7.84
N GLY A 494 8.86 16.34 -7.28
CA GLY A 494 7.67 17.19 -7.44
C GLY A 494 7.40 17.57 -8.90
N LEU A 495 8.44 17.82 -9.72
CA LEU A 495 8.27 18.04 -11.16
C LEU A 495 7.69 16.79 -11.85
N PHE A 496 8.19 15.59 -11.51
CA PHE A 496 7.73 14.33 -12.09
C PHE A 496 6.26 14.04 -11.73
N GLU A 497 5.90 14.22 -10.46
CA GLU A 497 4.52 14.02 -9.98
C GLU A 497 3.55 14.97 -10.69
N ARG A 498 3.83 16.27 -10.71
CA ARG A 498 2.98 17.24 -11.44
C ARG A 498 2.85 16.92 -12.93
N THR A 499 3.92 16.43 -13.55
CA THR A 499 3.90 16.02 -14.96
C THR A 499 2.98 14.81 -15.17
N LEU A 500 2.97 13.84 -14.26
CA LEU A 500 2.09 12.67 -14.33
C LEU A 500 0.63 12.96 -13.92
N GLU A 501 0.38 14.02 -13.15
CA GLU A 501 -0.95 14.34 -12.61
C GLU A 501 -1.79 15.28 -13.50
N GLN A 502 -1.16 16.07 -14.36
CA GLN A 502 -1.89 16.99 -15.23
C GLN A 502 -2.61 16.22 -16.36
N PRO A 503 -3.92 16.46 -16.58
CA PRO A 503 -4.63 15.86 -17.70
C PRO A 503 -4.01 16.31 -19.03
N GLY A 504 -3.90 15.36 -19.97
CA GLY A 504 -3.43 15.59 -21.34
C GLY A 504 -4.42 16.33 -22.21
#